data_AF-A0A368BJD7-F1
#
_entry.id   AF-A0A368BJD7-F1
#
_cell.length_a   1.000
_cell.length_b   1.000
_cell.length_c   1.000
_cell.angle_alpha   90.00
_cell.angle_beta   90.00
_cell.angle_gamma   90.00
#
_symmetry.space_group_name_H-M   'P 1'
#
loop_
_entity.id
_entity.type
_entity.pdbx_description
1 polymer ?
#
loop_
_entity_poly.entity_id
_entity_poly.type
_entity_poly.pdbx_seq_one_letter_code
_entity_poly.pdbx_strand_id
1 'polypeptide(L)' 'MIEILLALIVGIVVGIIFSACKLPVPAPPAIAGVIGILGIYLGAQAWPFIVKIFS' A
#
# COMPACT_ATOMS: atom_id res chain seq x y z
N MET A 1 -8.14 0.08 14.60
CA MET A 1 -8.87 -0.84 13.69
C MET A 1 -9.82 -0.11 12.74
N ILE A 2 -10.57 0.89 13.20
CA ILE A 2 -11.46 1.69 12.34
C ILE A 2 -10.69 2.45 11.25
N GLU A 3 -9.45 2.83 11.52
CA GLU A 3 -8.55 3.56 10.63
C GLU A 3 -8.25 2.75 9.36
N ILE A 4 -8.13 1.41 9.47
CA ILE A 4 -7.90 0.52 8.32
C ILE A 4 -9.12 0.53 7.40
N LEU A 5 -10.32 0.44 7.99
CA LEU A 5 -11.57 0.49 7.24
C LEU A 5 -11.77 1.87 6.57
N LEU A 6 -11.47 2.94 7.31
CA LEU A 6 -11.54 4.30 6.77
C LEU A 6 -10.53 4.51 5.63
N ALA A 7 -9.29 4.04 5.78
CA ALA A 7 -8.27 4.13 4.73
C ALA A 7 -8.68 3.36 3.47
N LEU A 8 -9.28 2.17 3.62
CA LEU A 8 -9.81 1.39 2.52
C LEU A 8 -10.95 2.13 1.80
N ILE A 9 -11.93 2.63 2.56
CA ILE A 9 -13.07 3.38 2.01
C ILE A 9 -12.59 4.63 1.27
N VAL A 10 -11.70 5.41 1.89
CA VAL A 10 -11.13 6.62 1.28
C VAL A 10 -10.38 6.25 -0.01
N GLY A 11 -9.55 5.21 0.01
CA GLY A 11 -8.83 4.74 -1.19
C GLY A 11 -9.77 4.36 -2.34
N ILE A 12 -10.85 3.64 -2.04
CA ILE A 12 -11.87 3.28 -3.03
C ILE A 12 -12.56 4.53 -3.59
N VAL A 13 -13.03 5.42 -2.72
CA VAL A 13 -13.74 6.66 -3.14
C VAL A 13 -12.84 7.55 -3.98
N VAL A 14 -11.59 7.78 -3.56
CA VAL A 14 -10.61 8.57 -4.31
C VAL A 14 -10.32 7.93 -5.66
N GLY A 15 -10.11 6.61 -5.72
CA GLY A 15 -9.90 5.89 -6.97
C GLY A 15 -11.07 6.04 -7.95
N ILE A 16 -12.31 5.94 -7.45
CA ILE A 16 -13.52 6.14 -8.26
C ILE A 16 -13.59 7.57 -8.79
N ILE A 17 -13.39 8.59 -7.94
CA ILE A 17 -13.45 10.00 -8.34
C ILE A 17 -12.40 10.31 -9.42
N PHE A 18 -11.14 9.91 -9.20
CA PHE A 18 -10.07 10.20 -10.15
C PHE A 18 -10.27 9.50 -11.49
N SER A 19 -10.71 8.23 -11.47
CA SER A 19 -11.03 7.48 -12.68
C SER A 19 -12.22 8.09 -13.42
N ALA A 20 -13.29 8.47 -12.71
CA ALA A 20 -14.47 9.12 -13.30
C ALA A 20 -14.14 10.47 -13.93
N CYS A 21 -13.26 11.26 -13.30
CA CYS A 21 -12.80 12.55 -13.83
C CYS A 21 -11.66 12.41 -14.86
N LYS A 22 -11.23 11.20 -15.21
CA LYS A 22 -10.07 10.93 -16.09
C LYS A 22 -8.79 11.65 -15.65
N LEU A 23 -8.64 11.86 -14.34
CA LEU A 23 -7.46 12.48 -13.76
C LEU A 23 -6.36 11.42 -13.57
N PRO A 24 -5.07 11.80 -13.65
CA PRO A 24 -3.99 10.88 -13.31
C PRO A 24 -4.16 10.41 -11.86
N VAL A 25 -4.24 9.10 -11.66
CA VAL A 25 -4.44 8.51 -10.33
C VAL A 25 -3.19 8.74 -9.48
N PRO A 26 -3.31 9.22 -8.23
CA PRO A 26 -2.17 9.49 -7.35
C PRO A 26 -1.53 8.21 -6.80
N ALA A 27 -2.25 7.08 -6.85
CA ALA A 27 -1.75 5.76 -6.46
C ALA A 27 -0.88 5.13 -7.56
N PRO A 28 -0.02 4.14 -7.23
CA PRO A 28 0.84 3.47 -8.21
C PRO A 28 0.02 2.95 -9.41
N PRO A 29 0.39 3.32 -10.65
CA PRO A 29 -0.43 3.05 -11.83
C PRO A 29 -0.46 1.57 -12.23
N ALA A 30 0.41 0.74 -11.65
CA ALA A 30 0.51 -0.68 -11.95
C ALA A 30 0.43 -1.51 -10.66
N ILE A 31 -0.12 -2.72 -10.78
CA ILE A 31 -0.13 -3.73 -9.71
C ILE A 31 1.29 -3.96 -9.18
N ALA A 32 2.29 -3.94 -10.06
CA ALA A 32 3.70 -4.04 -9.68
C ALA A 32 4.14 -2.99 -8.63
N GLY A 33 3.63 -1.76 -8.71
CA GLY A 33 3.93 -0.72 -7.72
C GLY A 33 3.31 -1.00 -6.35
N VAL A 34 2.08 -1.52 -6.33
CA VAL A 34 1.40 -1.93 -5.09
C VAL A 34 2.14 -3.10 -4.42
N ILE A 35 2.53 -4.10 -5.21
CA ILE A 35 3.33 -5.23 -4.74
C ILE A 35 4.71 -4.78 -4.24
N GLY A 36 5.34 -3.78 -4.88
CA GLY A 36 6.60 -3.19 -4.42
C GLY A 36 6.48 -2.56 -3.02
N ILE A 37 5.44 -1.76 -2.78
CA ILE A 37 5.18 -1.15 -1.46
C ILE A 37 4.96 -2.23 -0.40
N LEU A 38 4.19 -3.28 -0.73
CA LEU A 38 3.97 -4.40 0.17
C LEU A 38 5.29 -5.12 0.50
N GLY A 39 6.13 -5.37 -0.49
CA GLY A 39 7.45 -5.98 -0.31
C GLY A 39 8.37 -5.16 0.58
N ILE A 40 8.38 -3.83 0.44
CA ILE A 40 9.14 -2.91 1.29
C ILE A 40 8.67 -3.02 2.75
N TYR A 41 7.35 -2.99 2.98
CA TYR A 41 6.78 -3.13 4.32
C TYR A 41 7.15 -4.47 4.96
N LEU A 42 6.97 -5.57 4.22
CA LEU A 42 7.30 -6.92 4.71
C LEU A 42 8.80 -7.08 4.97
N GLY A 43 9.66 -6.53 4.12
CA GLY A 43 11.10 -6.53 4.32
C GLY A 43 11.52 -5.80 5.60
N ALA A 44 10.93 -4.63 5.86
CA ALA A 44 11.16 -3.88 7.09
C ALA A 44 10.71 -4.67 8.34
N GLN A 45 9.58 -5.35 8.26
CA GLN A 45 9.09 -6.21 9.36
C GLN A 45 9.93 -7.48 9.52
N ALA A 46 10.50 -8.03 8.44
CA ALA A 46 11.33 -9.22 8.47
C ALA A 46 12.71 -8.98 9.08
N TRP A 47 13.26 -7.77 8.96
CA TRP A 47 14.61 -7.43 9.40
C TRP A 47 14.92 -7.79 10.87
N PRO A 48 14.08 -7.43 11.87
CA PRO A 48 14.30 -7.83 13.26
C PRO A 48 14.40 -9.35 13.46
N PHE A 49 13.63 -10.14 12.70
CA PHE A 49 13.67 -11.60 12.77
C PHE A 49 14.95 -12.15 12.16
N ILE A 50 15.40 -11.58 11.05
CA ILE A 50 16.67 -11.93 10.40
C ILE A 50 17.82 -11.67 11.36
N VAL A 51 17.89 -10.49 11.97
CA VAL A 51 18.94 -10.15 12.94
C VAL A 51 18.99 -11.13 14.12
N LYS A 52 17.83 -11.58 14.61
CA LYS A 52 17.73 -12.56 15.70
C LYS A 52 18.25 -13.97 15.33
N ILE A 53 18.30 -14.31 14.05
CA ILE A 53 18.83 -15.61 13.58
C ILE A 53 20.37 -15.63 13.60
N PHE A 54 21.01 -14.46 13.42
CA PHE A 54 22.47 -14.34 13.32
C PHE A 54 23.15 -13.80 14.59
N SER A 55 22.39 -13.52 15.65
CA SER A 55 22.87 -13.12 16.98
C SER A 55 22.63 -14.23 18.00
#